data_AF-X0UI00-F1
#
_entry.id   AF-X0UI00-F1
#
_cell.length_a   1.000
_cell.length_b   1.000
_cell.length_c   1.000
_cell.angle_alpha   90.00
_cell.angle_beta   90.00
_cell.angle_gamma   90.00
#
_symmetry.space_group_name_H-M   'P 1'
#
loop_
_entity.id
_entity.type
_entity.pdbx_description
1 polymer ?
#
loop_
_entity_poly.entity_id
_entity_poly.type
_entity_poly.pdbx_seq_one_letter_code
_entity_poly.pdbx_strand_id
1 'polypeptide(L)'
;MSTAFFVPSAHENENIETTEFYVGVSFCGNTTAEAEILIDRVKDYTNLFVLQSGPVSENETATNEICDYAVDAGLDIIVYFGD
;
A
#
# COMPACT_ATOMS: atom_id res chain seq x y z
N MET A 1 47.69 -43.31 -2.14
CA MET A 1 46.70 -42.87 -1.13
C MET A 1 46.06 -41.60 -1.66
N SER A 2 44.76 -41.60 -1.92
CA SER A 2 44.04 -40.43 -2.46
C SER A 2 43.32 -39.74 -1.32
N THR A 3 43.61 -38.46 -1.08
CA THR A 3 42.94 -37.64 -0.06
C THR A 3 41.75 -36.94 -0.72
N ALA A 4 40.53 -37.25 -0.27
CA ALA A 4 39.35 -36.48 -0.62
C ALA A 4 39.17 -35.36 0.41
N PHE A 5 38.96 -34.13 -0.07
CA PHE A 5 38.62 -32.98 0.77
C PHE A 5 37.13 -32.70 0.66
N PHE A 6 36.46 -32.59 1.80
CA PHE A 6 35.06 -32.18 1.91
C PHE A 6 35.00 -30.64 1.86
N VAL A 7 34.35 -30.08 0.83
CA VAL A 7 34.02 -28.65 0.79
C VAL A 7 32.64 -28.50 1.44
N PRO A 8 32.50 -27.74 2.55
CA PRO A 8 31.19 -27.39 3.07
C PRO A 8 30.53 -26.47 2.04
N SER A 9 29.32 -26.83 1.62
CA SER A 9 28.49 -25.94 0.81
C SER A 9 28.17 -24.72 1.67
N ALA A 10 28.78 -23.57 1.35
CA ALA A 10 28.35 -22.31 1.90
C ALA A 10 26.93 -22.07 1.36
N HIS A 11 25.96 -21.99 2.26
CA HIS A 11 24.61 -21.55 1.91
C HIS A 11 24.76 -20.10 1.45
N GLU A 12 24.69 -19.87 0.13
CA GLU A 12 24.54 -18.52 -0.38
C GLU A 12 23.28 -17.94 0.25
N ASN A 13 23.40 -16.75 0.86
CA ASN A 13 22.23 -15.96 1.20
C ASN A 13 21.59 -15.61 -0.14
N GLU A 14 20.59 -16.37 -0.53
CA GLU A 14 19.70 -15.99 -1.63
C GLU A 14 19.25 -14.56 -1.33
N ASN A 15 19.46 -13.65 -2.29
CA ASN A 15 18.86 -12.33 -2.22
C ASN A 15 17.35 -12.58 -2.29
N ILE A 16 16.71 -12.74 -1.12
CA ILE A 16 15.27 -12.85 -1.02
C ILE A 16 14.77 -11.49 -1.46
N GLU A 17 14.41 -11.36 -2.73
CA GLU A 17 13.64 -10.25 -3.26
C GLU A 17 12.38 -10.16 -2.38
N THR A 18 12.41 -9.27 -1.40
CA THR A 18 11.26 -9.06 -0.52
C THR A 18 10.19 -8.43 -1.39
N THR A 19 9.25 -9.24 -1.86
CA THR A 19 8.07 -8.73 -2.57
C THR A 19 7.29 -7.90 -1.57
N GLU A 20 7.30 -6.58 -1.75
CA GLU A 20 6.46 -5.68 -0.97
C GLU A 20 4.99 -6.03 -1.24
N PHE A 21 4.26 -6.33 -0.18
CA PHE A 21 2.84 -6.65 -0.27
C PHE A 21 2.03 -5.46 0.19
N TYR A 22 0.92 -5.20 -0.50
CA TYR A 22 0.03 -4.09 -0.17
C TYR A 22 -0.95 -4.50 0.94
N VAL A 23 -0.96 -3.72 2.02
CA VAL A 23 -1.88 -3.81 3.15
C VAL A 23 -2.46 -2.43 3.40
N GLY A 24 -3.79 -2.38 3.41
CA GLY A 24 -4.48 -1.12 3.42
C GLY A 24 -5.88 -1.18 3.99
N VAL A 25 -6.53 -0.03 3.94
CA VAL A 25 -7.93 0.14 4.32
C VAL A 25 -8.75 0.61 3.13
N SER A 26 -10.02 0.22 3.11
CA SER A 26 -10.99 0.78 2.18
C SER A 26 -11.81 1.89 2.84
N PHE A 27 -12.00 2.98 2.10
CA PHE A 27 -12.84 4.09 2.48
C PHE A 27 -14.15 4.05 1.69
N CYS A 28 -15.26 4.16 2.43
CA CYS A 28 -16.63 4.18 1.92
C CYS A 28 -17.43 5.35 2.55
N GLY A 29 -16.75 6.41 2.96
CA GLY A 29 -17.36 7.57 3.60
C GLY A 29 -17.86 8.60 2.60
N ASN A 30 -18.35 9.73 3.12
CA ASN A 30 -19.09 10.71 2.31
C ASN A 30 -18.34 12.02 2.09
N THR A 31 -17.24 12.26 2.80
CA THR A 31 -16.54 13.54 2.79
C THR A 31 -15.02 13.37 2.72
N THR A 32 -14.34 14.35 2.13
CA THR A 32 -12.86 14.40 2.10
C THR A 32 -12.28 14.37 3.51
N ALA A 33 -12.83 15.16 4.44
CA ALA A 33 -12.33 15.25 5.82
C ALA A 33 -12.37 13.90 6.56
N GLU A 34 -13.39 13.06 6.33
CA GLU A 34 -13.43 11.71 6.90
C GLU A 34 -12.34 10.81 6.33
N ALA A 35 -12.04 10.95 5.04
CA ALA A 35 -10.97 10.20 4.38
C ALA A 35 -9.59 10.63 4.92
N GLU A 36 -9.35 11.94 5.04
CA GLU A 36 -8.11 12.47 5.62
C GLU A 36 -7.89 11.98 7.06
N ILE A 37 -8.94 12.01 7.90
CA ILE A 37 -8.87 11.46 9.28
C ILE A 37 -8.51 9.97 9.27
N LEU A 38 -9.03 9.21 8.30
CA LEU A 38 -8.70 7.80 8.17
C LEU A 38 -7.24 7.61 7.72
N ILE A 39 -6.78 8.37 6.72
CA ILE A 39 -5.40 8.35 6.23
C ILE A 39 -4.42 8.68 7.36
N ASP A 40 -4.67 9.77 8.09
CA ASP A 40 -3.86 10.18 9.25
C ASP A 40 -3.77 9.09 10.32
N ARG A 41 -4.84 8.31 10.49
CA ARG A 41 -4.86 7.21 11.45
C ARG A 41 -4.05 6.01 10.98
N VAL A 42 -3.96 5.74 9.69
CA VAL A 42 -3.41 4.46 9.15
C VAL A 42 -2.03 4.59 8.50
N LYS A 43 -1.59 5.81 8.17
CA LYS A 43 -0.37 6.05 7.39
C LYS A 43 0.90 5.45 7.99
N ASP A 44 0.96 5.29 9.31
CA ASP A 44 2.15 4.76 9.98
C ASP A 44 2.23 3.22 10.00
N TYR A 45 1.17 2.50 9.60
CA TYR A 45 1.10 1.03 9.65
C TYR A 45 0.43 0.38 8.43
N THR A 46 0.14 1.14 7.38
CA THR A 46 -0.36 0.65 6.10
C THR A 46 0.43 1.28 4.96
N ASN A 47 0.38 0.67 3.78
CA ASN A 47 0.99 1.19 2.57
C ASN A 47 -0.02 1.33 1.42
N LEU A 48 -1.30 1.03 1.66
CA LEU A 48 -2.35 1.11 0.64
C LEU A 48 -3.60 1.81 1.19
N PHE A 49 -4.18 2.69 0.39
CA PHE A 49 -5.48 3.29 0.61
C PHE A 49 -6.42 3.01 -0.57
N VAL A 50 -7.60 2.47 -0.29
CA VAL A 50 -8.58 2.12 -1.33
C VAL A 50 -9.78 3.05 -1.23
N LEU A 51 -9.96 3.94 -2.21
CA LEU A 51 -11.19 4.73 -2.37
C LEU A 51 -12.24 3.85 -3.04
N GLN A 52 -13.11 3.21 -2.25
CA GLN A 52 -13.92 2.08 -2.71
C GLN A 52 -15.35 2.45 -3.08
N SER A 53 -15.96 3.45 -2.42
CA SER A 53 -17.32 3.91 -2.73
C SER A 53 -17.66 5.21 -2.02
N GLY A 54 -18.83 5.76 -2.34
CA GLY A 54 -19.42 6.92 -1.68
C GLY A 54 -19.59 8.10 -2.63
N PRO A 55 -20.26 9.19 -2.21
CA PRO A 55 -20.43 10.38 -3.04
C PRO A 55 -19.09 11.04 -3.41
N VAL A 56 -18.02 10.76 -2.65
CA VAL A 56 -16.67 11.26 -2.97
C VAL A 56 -16.08 10.59 -4.20
N SER A 57 -16.39 9.32 -4.50
CA SER A 57 -15.84 8.61 -5.67
C SER A 57 -16.44 9.05 -7.00
N GLU A 58 -17.66 9.61 -6.96
CA GLU A 58 -18.33 10.18 -8.15
C GLU A 58 -17.98 11.67 -8.34
N ASN A 59 -17.35 12.29 -7.35
CA ASN A 59 -16.93 13.68 -7.38
C ASN A 59 -15.43 13.75 -7.67
N GLU A 60 -15.06 14.08 -8.91
CA GLU A 60 -13.67 14.19 -9.36
C GLU A 60 -12.84 15.11 -8.46
N THR A 61 -13.40 16.24 -8.00
CA THR A 61 -12.67 17.18 -7.14
C THR A 61 -12.34 16.55 -5.78
N ALA A 62 -13.33 15.91 -5.14
CA ALA A 62 -13.13 15.24 -3.86
C ALA A 62 -12.21 14.01 -4.01
N THR A 63 -12.38 13.24 -5.10
CA THR A 63 -11.52 12.10 -5.40
C THR A 63 -10.07 12.52 -5.54
N ASN A 64 -9.78 13.56 -6.33
CA ASN A 64 -8.43 14.07 -6.52
C ASN A 64 -7.84 14.57 -5.20
N GLU A 65 -8.61 15.33 -4.41
CA GLU A 65 -8.16 15.83 -3.10
C GLU A 65 -7.78 14.69 -2.14
N ILE A 66 -8.60 13.64 -2.05
CA ILE A 66 -8.31 12.47 -1.20
C ILE A 66 -7.09 11.71 -1.72
N CYS A 67 -6.98 11.54 -3.04
CA CYS A 67 -5.87 10.80 -3.65
C CYS A 67 -4.54 11.54 -3.46
N ASP A 68 -4.52 12.86 -3.68
CA ASP A 68 -3.35 13.71 -3.45
C ASP A 68 -2.90 13.62 -1.98
N TYR A 69 -3.85 13.69 -1.04
CA TYR A 69 -3.54 13.55 0.38
C TYR A 69 -2.98 12.17 0.74
N ALA A 70 -3.51 11.09 0.17
CA ALA A 70 -3.02 9.72 0.41
C ALA A 70 -1.59 9.53 -0.13
N VAL A 71 -1.31 10.06 -1.33
CA VAL A 71 0.03 10.00 -1.95
C VAL A 71 1.03 10.85 -1.16
N ASP A 72 0.65 12.05 -0.72
CA ASP A 72 1.48 12.90 0.14
C ASP A 72 1.77 12.25 1.50
N ALA A 73 0.87 11.39 2.00
CA ALA A 73 1.07 10.57 3.18
C ALA A 73 1.95 9.33 2.95
N GLY A 74 2.40 9.08 1.71
CA GLY A 74 3.26 7.95 1.34
C GLY A 74 2.51 6.63 1.12
N LEU A 75 1.20 6.69 0.84
CA LEU A 75 0.39 5.51 0.55
C LEU A 75 0.20 5.31 -0.95
N ASP A 76 0.20 4.04 -1.38
CA ASP A 76 -0.32 3.67 -2.68
C ASP A 76 -1.85 3.75 -2.68
N ILE A 77 -2.44 3.95 -3.86
CA ILE A 77 -3.90 4.14 -4.00
C ILE A 77 -4.54 3.16 -4.98
N ILE A 78 -5.74 2.72 -4.65
CA ILE A 78 -6.67 2.08 -5.58
C ILE A 78 -7.95 2.89 -5.57
N VAL A 79 -8.41 3.29 -6.75
CA VAL A 79 -9.57 4.16 -6.90
C VAL A 79 -10.65 3.44 -7.68
N TYR A 80 -11.85 3.40 -7.11
CA TYR A 80 -13.07 2.99 -7.78
C TYR A 80 -13.88 4.24 -8.13
N PHE A 81 -14.19 4.47 -9.41
CA PHE A 81 -14.80 5.70 -9.92
C PHE A 81 -16.33 5.69 -9.99
N GLY A 82 -17.02 4.81 -9.24
CA GLY A 82 -18.46 4.63 -9.44
C GLY A 82 -18.79 4.16 -10.85
N ASP A 83 -20.08 4.10 -11.19
CA ASP A 83 -20.59 3.80 -12.54
C ASP A 83 -21.51 4.95 -12.98
#